data_AF-A0A971W7H5-F1
#
_entry.id   AF-A0A971W7H5-F1
#
_cell.length_a   1.000
_cell.length_b   1.000
_cell.length_c   1.000
_cell.angle_alpha   90.00
_cell.angle_beta   90.00
_cell.angle_gamma   90.00
#
_symmetry.space_group_name_H-M   'P 1'
#
loop_
_entity.id
_entity.type
_entity.pdbx_description
1 polymer ?
#
loop_
_entity_poly.entity_id
_entity_poly.type
_entity_poly.pdbx_seq_one_letter_code
_entity_poly.pdbx_strand_id
1 'polypeptide(L)' 'METISARCLLCSKTYSVDESHKDYKKLVAQEKPVATFICDLCNFRVKHESEEKNKPKKPM' A
#
# COMPACT_ATOMS: atom_id res chain seq x y z
N MET A 1 -10.07 15.96 -12.32
CA MET A 1 -9.57 15.02 -11.29
C MET A 1 -8.87 13.92 -12.03
N GLU A 2 -7.54 13.93 -11.99
CA GLU A 2 -6.73 12.87 -12.57
C GLU A 2 -6.65 11.73 -11.55
N THR A 3 -7.20 10.58 -11.93
CA THR A 3 -7.20 9.38 -11.09
C THR A 3 -6.38 8.29 -11.76
N ILE A 4 -5.45 7.69 -11.01
CA ILE A 4 -4.63 6.57 -11.49
C ILE A 4 -5.27 5.25 -11.07
N SER A 5 -5.35 4.32 -12.00
CA SER A 5 -5.72 2.94 -11.69
C SER A 5 -4.49 2.19 -11.17
N ALA A 6 -4.50 1.84 -9.89
CA ALA A 6 -3.42 1.10 -9.26
C ALA A 6 -3.93 -0.22 -8.66
N ARG A 7 -3.14 -1.29 -8.75
CA ARG A 7 -3.49 -2.63 -8.25
C ARG A 7 -2.72 -2.94 -6.97
N CYS A 8 -3.44 -3.38 -5.94
CA CYS A 8 -2.79 -3.79 -4.70
C CYS A 8 -2.10 -5.15 -4.86
N LEU A 9 -0.83 -5.26 -4.45
CA LEU A 9 -0.06 -6.50 -4.52
C LEU A 9 -0.52 -7.56 -3.52
N LEU A 10 -1.08 -7.15 -2.38
CA LEU A 10 -1.53 -8.08 -1.32
C LEU A 10 -2.95 -8.59 -1.54
N CYS A 11 -3.89 -7.70 -1.85
CA CYS A 11 -5.29 -8.09 -2.06
C CYS A 11 -5.69 -8.22 -3.53
N SER A 12 -4.76 -8.00 -4.47
CA SER A 12 -4.99 -8.06 -5.93
C SER A 12 -6.08 -7.12 -6.45
N LYS A 13 -6.63 -6.24 -5.61
CA LYS A 13 -7.76 -5.37 -5.90
C LYS A 13 -7.28 -4.09 -6.57
N THR A 14 -8.00 -3.65 -7.60
CA THR A 14 -7.74 -2.39 -8.30
C THR A 14 -8.41 -1.24 -7.54
N TYR A 15 -7.69 -0.14 -7.38
CA TYR A 15 -8.10 1.08 -6.71
C TYR A 15 -7.88 2.27 -7.63
N SER A 16 -8.78 3.22 -7.56
CA SER A 16 -8.63 4.54 -8.18
C SER A 16 -7.95 5.45 -7.18
N VAL A 17 -6.69 5.79 -7.43
CA VAL A 17 -5.87 6.65 -6.58
C VAL A 17 -5.93 8.06 -7.14
N ASP A 18 -6.43 8.98 -6.33
CA ASP A 18 -6.57 10.40 -6.67
C ASP A 18 -5.30 11.20 -6.28
N GLU A 19 -5.14 12.42 -6.80
CA GLU A 19 -3.98 13.29 -6.54
C GLU A 19 -3.74 13.59 -5.05
N SER A 20 -4.81 13.52 -4.26
CA SER A 20 -4.77 13.68 -2.79
C SER A 20 -4.07 12.51 -2.07
N HIS A 21 -3.81 11.40 -2.75
CA HIS A 21 -3.14 10.25 -2.15
C HIS A 21 -1.62 10.48 -2.11
N LYS A 22 -1.04 10.21 -0.94
CA LYS A 22 0.42 10.22 -0.67
C LYS A 22 1.23 9.42 -1.72
N ASP A 23 0.65 8.33 -2.20
CA ASP A 23 1.28 7.43 -3.17
C ASP A 23 1.01 7.83 -4.62
N TYR A 24 0.09 8.76 -4.89
CA TYR A 24 -0.26 9.22 -6.24
C TYR A 24 0.98 9.65 -7.02
N LYS A 25 1.82 10.53 -6.43
CA LYS A 25 3.05 10.98 -7.08
C LYS A 25 4.00 9.84 -7.45
N LYS A 26 4.07 8.80 -6.62
CA LYS A 26 4.90 7.61 -6.90
C LYS A 26 4.29 6.74 -8.01
N LEU A 27 2.97 6.66 -8.07
CA LEU A 27 2.24 5.90 -9.09
C LEU A 27 2.29 6.61 -10.44
N VAL A 28 2.16 7.94 -10.46
CA VAL A 28 2.39 8.78 -11.65
C VAL A 28 3.80 8.53 -12.18
N ALA A 29 4.80 8.60 -11.30
CA ALA A 29 6.21 8.43 -11.65
C ALA A 29 6.57 7.01 -12.12
N GLN A 30 5.72 6.00 -11.91
CA GLN A 30 5.96 4.66 -12.48
C GLN A 30 5.70 4.61 -13.98
N GLU A 31 5.02 5.61 -14.57
CA GLU A 31 4.69 5.70 -16.01
C GLU A 31 4.11 4.39 -16.59
N LYS A 32 3.40 3.62 -15.74
CA LYS A 32 2.82 2.32 -16.09
C LYS A 32 1.32 2.43 -16.26
N PRO A 33 0.73 1.70 -17.24
CA PRO A 33 -0.72 1.69 -17.44
C PRO A 33 -1.47 1.10 -16.24
N VAL A 34 -0.81 0.22 -15.47
CA VAL A 34 -1.33 -0.34 -14.22
C VAL A 34 -0.22 -0.31 -13.18
N ALA A 35 -0.21 0.73 -12.35
CA ALA A 35 0.77 0.85 -11.28
C ALA A 35 0.44 -0.16 -10.16
N THR A 36 1.45 -0.80 -9.58
CA THR A 36 1.25 -1.71 -8.45
C THR A 36 1.62 -1.03 -7.15
N PHE A 37 0.78 -1.20 -6.12
CA PHE A 37 0.98 -0.59 -4.81
C PHE A 37 0.49 -1.50 -3.69
N ILE A 38 0.59 -1.05 -2.44
CA ILE A 38 -0.03 -1.71 -1.29
C ILE A 38 -1.08 -0.74 -0.77
N CYS A 39 -2.36 -1.15 -0.77
CA CYS A 39 -3.43 -0.29 -0.26
C CYS A 39 -3.27 -0.08 1.26
N ASP A 40 -3.79 1.03 1.79
CA ASP A 40 -3.68 1.36 3.22
C ASP A 40 -4.13 0.19 4.11
N LEU A 41 -5.22 -0.50 3.78
CA LEU A 41 -5.69 -1.67 4.55
C LEU A 41 -4.62 -2.78 4.66
N CYS A 42 -4.01 -3.14 3.54
CA CYS A 42 -2.95 -4.14 3.50
C CYS A 42 -1.68 -3.63 4.20
N ASN A 43 -1.38 -2.34 4.07
CA ASN A 43 -0.24 -1.70 4.72
C ASN A 43 -0.40 -1.72 6.25
N PHE A 44 -1.58 -1.35 6.76
CA PHE A 44 -1.92 -1.41 8.19
C PHE A 44 -1.83 -2.83 8.72
N ARG A 45 -2.36 -3.82 7.99
CA ARG A 45 -2.27 -5.22 8.38
C ARG A 45 -0.82 -5.69 8.50
N VAL A 46 0.00 -5.45 7.48
CA VAL A 46 1.42 -5.84 7.48
C VAL A 46 2.16 -5.16 8.62
N LYS A 47 1.92 -3.86 8.83
CA LYS A 47 2.55 -3.11 9.92
C LYS A 47 2.20 -3.70 11.29
N HIS A 48 0.92 -3.99 11.53
CA HIS A 48 0.48 -4.63 12.78
C HIS A 48 1.13 -6.01 12.98
N GLU A 49 1.13 -6.86 11.94
CA GLU A 49 1.78 -8.18 12.02
C GLU A 49 3.29 -8.08 12.29
N SER A 50 3.97 -7.09 11.71
CA SER A 50 5.39 -6.83 11.98
C SER A 50 5.64 -6.37 13.42
N GLU A 51 4.82 -5.47 13.95
CA GLU A 51 4.93 -4.97 15.32
C GLU A 51 4.68 -6.09 16.35
N GLU A 52 3.70 -6.97 16.09
CA GLU A 52 3.44 -8.13 16.95
C GLU A 52 4.58 -9.16 16.93
N LYS A 53 5.18 -9.41 15.76
CA LYS A 53 6.34 -10.30 15.64
C LYS A 53 7.61 -9.74 16.27
N ASN A 54 7.75 -8.41 16.28
CA ASN A 54 8.92 -7.74 16.85
C ASN A 54 8.80 -7.51 18.37
N LYS A 55 7.63 -7.81 18.96
CA LYS A 55 7.44 -7.69 20.40
C LYS A 55 8.50 -8.56 21.10
N PRO A 56 9.38 -7.96 21.93
CA PRO A 56 10.44 -8.71 22.58
C PRO A 56 9.80 -9.81 23.43
N LYS A 57 10.14 -11.08 23.14
CA LYS A 57 9.79 -12.19 24.02
C LYS A 57 10.39 -11.86 25.37
N LYS A 58 9.53 -11.66 26.37
CA LYS A 58 9.97 -11.45 27.75
C LYS A 58 10.93 -12.59 28.09
N PRO A 59 12.15 -12.30 28.58
CA PRO A 59 13.00 -13.33 29.14
C PRO A 59 12.20 -14.00 30.28
N MET A 60 12.18 -15.33 30.28
CA MET A 60 11.61 -16.12 31.38
C MET A 60 12.41 -15.90 32.67
#